data_AF-A0A1M5DSW1-F1
#
_entry.id   AF-A0A1M5DSW1-F1
#
_cell.length_a   1.000
_cell.length_b   1.000
_cell.length_c   1.000
_cell.angle_alpha   90.00
_cell.angle_beta   90.00
_cell.angle_gamma   90.00
#
_symmetry.space_group_name_H-M   'P 1'
#
loop_
_entity.id
_entity.type
_entity.pdbx_description
1 polymer ?
#
loop_
_entity_poly.entity_id
_entity_poly.type
_entity_poly.pdbx_seq_one_letter_code
_entity_poly.pdbx_strand_id
1 'polypeptide(L)'
;MNGIMKNIYLYFIFILSSVPMNLFSQSIKSEDNYTYQVREENGDLNNDGKLDKITVKMDTVDETRPLRLQIFLSQPNGKLALAVSSTKIIEPQYPVENHGKFNGYQIPDFFIEKGILKMWSEIKGGNITYDFKYNNDNFELINVIKLTNNATKGYIDENTIFTETKFNLVTGIRTETDEISGSAKALKVRKKRVVIRPLPKIQDFKFSDKELY
;
A
#
# COMPACT_ATOMS: atom_id res chain seq x y z
N MET A 1 32.91 4.70 75.02
CA MET A 1 32.97 3.83 73.82
C MET A 1 31.68 3.93 72.97
N ASN A 2 31.14 5.14 72.73
CA ASN A 2 29.81 5.36 72.14
C ASN A 2 29.79 6.35 70.95
N GLY A 3 30.92 6.52 70.25
CA GLY A 3 31.02 7.50 69.15
C GLY A 3 31.12 6.91 67.75
N ILE A 4 31.46 5.62 67.61
CA ILE A 4 31.88 5.04 66.32
C ILE A 4 30.75 4.25 65.63
N MET A 5 29.73 3.80 66.37
CA MET A 5 28.64 2.96 65.82
C MET A 5 27.49 3.73 65.16
N LYS A 6 27.52 5.07 65.11
CA LYS A 6 26.42 5.85 64.50
C LYS A 6 26.59 6.12 63.00
N ASN A 7 27.81 6.02 62.48
CA ASN A 7 28.10 6.28 61.06
C ASN A 7 28.06 5.04 60.17
N ILE A 8 28.12 3.83 60.73
CA ILE A 8 28.12 2.59 59.94
C ILE A 8 26.74 2.30 59.33
N TYR A 9 25.65 2.67 60.02
CA TYR A 9 24.28 2.53 59.49
C TYR A 9 23.98 3.47 58.32
N LEU A 10 24.65 4.64 58.26
CA LEU A 10 24.48 5.60 57.16
C LEU A 10 25.14 5.10 55.85
N TYR A 11 26.25 4.38 55.94
CA TYR A 11 26.88 3.75 54.77
C TYR A 11 26.09 2.54 54.24
N PHE A 12 25.38 1.81 55.12
CA PHE A 12 24.56 0.67 54.71
C PHE A 12 23.30 1.07 53.92
N ILE A 13 22.75 2.28 54.17
CA ILE A 13 21.58 2.80 53.44
C ILE A 13 21.95 3.28 52.03
N PHE A 14 23.19 3.73 51.83
CA PHE A 14 23.63 4.25 50.53
C PHE A 14 24.03 3.17 49.52
N ILE A 15 24.33 1.95 49.97
CA ILE A 15 24.74 0.83 49.09
C ILE A 15 23.50 0.10 48.52
N LEU A 16 22.33 0.23 49.15
CA LEU A 16 21.12 -0.46 48.69
C LEU A 16 20.39 0.25 47.53
N SER A 17 20.79 1.48 47.17
CA SER A 17 20.12 2.29 46.13
C SER A 17 20.84 2.31 44.77
N SER A 18 21.96 1.61 44.61
CA SER A 18 22.81 1.71 43.42
C SER A 18 22.79 0.49 42.50
N VAL A 19 21.74 -0.35 42.53
CA VAL A 19 21.59 -1.42 41.55
C VAL A 19 20.78 -0.90 40.36
N PRO A 20 21.38 -0.66 39.17
CA PRO A 20 20.61 -0.37 37.99
C PRO A 20 19.77 -1.61 37.64
N MET A 21 18.47 -1.53 37.88
CA MET A 21 17.51 -2.52 37.38
C MET A 21 17.46 -2.37 35.87
N ASN A 22 18.27 -3.16 35.15
CA ASN A 22 18.11 -3.36 33.71
C ASN A 22 16.80 -4.14 33.50
N LEU A 23 15.69 -3.42 33.50
CA LEU A 23 14.39 -3.91 33.07
C LEU A 23 14.48 -4.17 31.57
N PHE A 24 14.89 -5.38 31.21
CA PHE A 24 14.65 -5.89 29.86
C PHE A 24 13.16 -6.17 29.74
N SER A 25 12.41 -5.20 29.22
CA SER A 25 11.12 -5.49 28.62
C SER A 25 11.41 -6.43 27.45
N GLN A 26 11.15 -7.73 27.65
CA GLN A 26 10.90 -8.61 26.53
C GLN A 26 9.60 -8.09 25.93
N SER A 27 9.70 -7.22 24.93
CA SER A 27 8.57 -6.98 24.05
C SER A 27 8.16 -8.36 23.57
N ILE A 28 6.99 -8.85 23.98
CA ILE A 28 6.33 -9.94 23.29
C ILE A 28 6.21 -9.41 21.87
N LYS A 29 7.11 -9.82 20.98
CA LYS A 29 6.90 -9.63 19.55
C LYS A 29 5.62 -10.40 19.31
N SER A 30 4.50 -9.71 19.15
CA SER A 30 3.32 -10.35 18.61
C SER A 30 3.79 -11.02 17.33
N GLU A 31 3.62 -12.33 17.23
CA GLU A 31 3.98 -13.03 16.00
C GLU A 31 3.28 -12.31 14.83
N ASP A 32 4.05 -12.05 13.78
CA ASP A 32 3.52 -11.38 12.61
C ASP A 32 2.58 -12.34 11.89
N ASN A 33 1.27 -12.12 12.01
CA ASN A 33 0.26 -13.03 11.49
C ASN A 33 0.15 -13.01 9.96
N TYR A 34 0.84 -12.09 9.27
CA TYR A 34 0.89 -11.99 7.80
C TYR A 34 1.84 -13.03 7.20
N THR A 35 1.48 -14.30 7.34
CA THR A 35 2.35 -15.44 7.02
C THR A 35 2.10 -16.01 5.63
N TYR A 36 0.89 -15.85 5.08
CA TYR A 36 0.53 -16.41 3.78
C TYR A 36 0.85 -15.44 2.63
N GLN A 37 1.81 -15.80 1.76
CA GLN A 37 2.16 -14.99 0.59
C GLN A 37 1.18 -15.25 -0.57
N VAL A 38 0.44 -14.22 -0.97
CA VAL A 38 -0.57 -14.32 -2.04
C VAL A 38 -0.07 -13.84 -3.40
N ARG A 39 0.93 -12.94 -3.41
CA ARG A 39 1.56 -12.38 -4.62
C ARG A 39 3.03 -12.10 -4.35
N GLU A 40 3.82 -12.24 -5.40
CA GLU A 40 5.22 -11.82 -5.45
C GLU A 40 5.54 -11.32 -6.86
N GLU A 41 6.32 -10.26 -6.94
CA GLU A 41 6.86 -9.71 -8.18
C GLU A 41 8.30 -9.27 -7.96
N ASN A 42 9.14 -9.39 -8.99
CA ASN A 42 10.54 -8.97 -8.93
C ASN A 42 10.88 -8.11 -10.16
N GLY A 43 11.62 -7.03 -9.96
CA GLY A 43 11.97 -6.11 -11.04
C GLY A 43 12.73 -4.91 -10.53
N ASP A 44 13.31 -4.12 -11.43
CA ASP A 44 14.09 -2.94 -11.08
C ASP A 44 13.18 -1.71 -10.95
N LEU A 45 12.88 -1.28 -9.73
CA LEU A 45 11.96 -0.17 -9.42
C LEU A 45 12.66 1.19 -9.40
N ASN A 46 13.95 1.22 -9.09
CA ASN A 46 14.74 2.45 -8.97
C ASN A 46 15.71 2.67 -10.16
N ASN A 47 15.69 1.78 -11.15
CA ASN A 47 16.54 1.76 -12.34
C ASN A 47 18.04 1.68 -12.01
N ASP A 48 18.41 0.96 -10.95
CA ASP A 48 19.81 0.78 -10.55
C ASP A 48 20.44 -0.51 -11.11
N GLY A 49 19.68 -1.26 -11.91
CA GLY A 49 20.08 -2.54 -12.51
C GLY A 49 19.98 -3.73 -11.57
N LYS A 50 19.44 -3.58 -10.36
CA LYS A 50 19.24 -4.68 -9.39
C LYS A 50 17.76 -5.04 -9.29
N LEU A 51 17.51 -6.31 -8.95
CA LEU A 51 16.15 -6.81 -8.74
C LEU A 51 15.63 -6.36 -7.37
N ASP A 52 14.61 -5.53 -7.36
CA ASP A 52 13.78 -5.25 -6.20
C ASP A 52 12.68 -6.29 -6.09
N LYS A 53 12.07 -6.39 -4.89
CA LYS A 53 11.05 -7.40 -4.60
C LYS A 53 9.80 -6.76 -4.03
N ILE A 54 8.66 -7.24 -4.51
CA ILE A 54 7.34 -6.86 -4.00
C ILE A 54 6.67 -8.13 -3.49
N THR A 55 6.05 -8.06 -2.32
CA THR A 55 5.24 -9.15 -1.78
C THR A 55 3.92 -8.62 -1.26
N VAL A 56 2.86 -9.38 -1.49
CA VAL A 56 1.60 -9.22 -0.78
C VAL A 56 1.39 -10.44 0.10
N LYS A 57 1.16 -10.20 1.39
CA LYS A 57 0.88 -11.26 2.36
C LYS A 57 -0.47 -11.04 3.01
N MET A 58 -1.12 -12.12 3.41
CA MET A 58 -2.41 -12.13 4.07
C MET A 58 -2.26 -12.60 5.52
N ASP A 59 -2.98 -11.94 6.42
CA ASP A 59 -3.24 -12.46 7.75
C ASP A 59 -4.42 -13.46 7.67
N THR A 60 -4.09 -14.74 7.86
CA THR A 60 -5.07 -15.84 7.81
C THR A 60 -5.65 -16.18 9.19
N VAL A 61 -5.24 -15.48 10.25
CA VAL A 61 -5.80 -15.60 11.59
C VAL A 61 -6.97 -14.62 11.75
N ASP A 62 -6.82 -13.40 11.26
CA ASP A 62 -7.87 -12.38 11.25
C ASP A 62 -9.01 -12.74 10.28
N GLU A 63 -10.26 -12.70 10.76
CA GLU A 63 -11.45 -13.07 9.98
C GLU A 63 -11.70 -12.13 8.79
N THR A 64 -11.24 -10.88 8.87
CA THR A 64 -11.36 -9.90 7.77
C THR A 64 -10.41 -10.19 6.62
N ARG A 65 -9.41 -11.06 6.83
CA ARG A 65 -8.34 -11.41 5.89
C ARG A 65 -7.63 -10.17 5.32
N PRO A 66 -7.03 -9.32 6.18
CA PRO A 66 -6.34 -8.13 5.75
C PRO A 66 -5.05 -8.49 5.00
N LEU A 67 -4.63 -7.60 4.12
CA LEU A 67 -3.50 -7.79 3.22
C LEU A 67 -2.43 -6.73 3.49
N ARG A 68 -1.16 -7.15 3.44
CA ARG A 68 0.00 -6.27 3.60
C ARG A 68 0.83 -6.29 2.33
N LEU A 69 0.96 -5.12 1.73
CA LEU A 69 1.96 -4.84 0.70
C LEU A 69 3.31 -4.58 1.37
N GLN A 70 4.37 -5.20 0.86
CA GLN A 70 5.75 -4.86 1.20
C GLN A 70 6.57 -4.70 -0.09
N ILE A 71 7.41 -3.66 -0.12
CA ILE A 71 8.35 -3.41 -1.20
C ILE A 71 9.75 -3.38 -0.59
N PHE A 72 10.66 -4.13 -1.19
CA PHE A 72 12.04 -4.23 -0.78
C PHE A 72 12.95 -3.79 -1.90
N LEU A 73 13.84 -2.85 -1.60
CA LEU A 73 14.85 -2.37 -2.54
C LEU A 73 16.17 -3.09 -2.35
N SER A 74 16.83 -3.46 -3.44
CA SER A 74 18.14 -4.07 -3.44
C SER A 74 19.22 -3.10 -2.98
N GLN A 75 20.03 -3.54 -2.03
CA GLN A 75 21.17 -2.79 -1.50
C GLN A 75 22.46 -3.14 -2.27
N PRO A 76 23.51 -2.30 -2.21
CA PRO A 76 24.80 -2.59 -2.87
C PRO A 76 25.45 -3.91 -2.45
N ASN A 77 25.14 -4.39 -1.23
CA ASN A 77 25.64 -5.66 -0.71
C ASN A 77 24.77 -6.88 -1.12
N GLY A 78 23.79 -6.70 -2.01
CA GLY A 78 22.87 -7.74 -2.49
C GLY A 78 21.74 -8.09 -1.52
N LYS A 79 21.64 -7.44 -0.36
CA LYS A 79 20.52 -7.64 0.57
C LYS A 79 19.32 -6.80 0.17
N LEU A 80 18.13 -7.29 0.51
CA LEU A 80 16.89 -6.56 0.35
C LEU A 80 16.60 -5.71 1.60
N ALA A 81 16.34 -4.41 1.41
CA ALA A 81 15.93 -3.50 2.48
C ALA A 81 14.45 -3.13 2.31
N LEU A 82 13.66 -3.26 3.39
CA LEU A 82 12.25 -2.87 3.38
C LEU A 82 12.11 -1.35 3.16
N ALA A 83 11.50 -0.96 2.06
CA ALA A 83 11.25 0.44 1.72
C ALA A 83 9.80 0.86 2.01
N VAL A 84 8.84 -0.05 1.83
CA VAL A 84 7.41 0.20 2.08
C VAL A 84 6.81 -0.99 2.81
N SER A 85 5.96 -0.71 3.79
CA SER A 85 5.01 -1.68 4.34
C SER A 85 3.68 -0.98 4.60
N SER A 86 2.60 -1.49 3.99
CA SER A 86 1.27 -0.90 4.13
C SER A 86 0.18 -1.97 4.19
N THR A 87 -0.76 -1.79 5.11
CA THR A 87 -2.00 -2.58 5.24
C THR A 87 -3.24 -1.80 4.78
N LYS A 88 -3.05 -0.56 4.30
CA LYS A 88 -4.15 0.37 3.98
C LYS A 88 -4.48 0.41 2.49
N ILE A 89 -3.52 0.06 1.64
CA ILE A 89 -3.61 0.20 0.19
C ILE A 89 -4.53 -0.86 -0.45
N ILE A 90 -4.70 -2.02 0.21
CA ILE A 90 -5.56 -3.11 -0.26
C ILE A 90 -6.74 -3.26 0.72
N GLU A 91 -7.95 -3.34 0.19
CA GLU A 91 -9.15 -3.61 0.97
C GLU A 91 -9.12 -5.06 1.50
N PRO A 92 -9.43 -5.30 2.79
CA PRO A 92 -9.58 -6.67 3.31
C PRO A 92 -10.58 -7.48 2.47
N GLN A 93 -10.39 -8.80 2.35
CA GLN A 93 -11.32 -9.62 1.56
C GLN A 93 -12.70 -9.73 2.19
N TYR A 94 -12.80 -9.64 3.52
CA TYR A 94 -14.06 -9.74 4.27
C TYR A 94 -14.21 -8.54 5.22
N PRO A 95 -14.41 -7.32 4.70
CA PRO A 95 -14.37 -6.11 5.51
C PRO A 95 -15.55 -6.01 6.48
N VAL A 96 -15.33 -5.37 7.62
CA VAL A 96 -16.31 -5.28 8.73
C VAL A 96 -17.55 -4.50 8.30
N GLU A 97 -17.37 -3.43 7.52
CA GLU A 97 -18.44 -2.62 6.94
C GLU A 97 -19.35 -3.41 5.98
N ASN A 98 -18.88 -4.55 5.46
CA ASN A 98 -19.67 -5.48 4.66
C ASN A 98 -20.19 -6.67 5.49
N HIS A 99 -20.22 -6.53 6.82
CA HIS A 99 -20.66 -7.55 7.77
C HIS A 99 -19.93 -8.90 7.58
N GLY A 100 -18.62 -8.86 7.31
CA GLY A 100 -17.79 -10.05 7.11
C GLY A 100 -18.08 -10.80 5.81
N LYS A 101 -18.84 -10.21 4.88
CA LYS A 101 -19.03 -10.78 3.54
C LYS A 101 -17.87 -10.43 2.63
N PHE A 102 -17.62 -11.31 1.65
CA PHE A 102 -16.61 -11.08 0.62
C PHE A 102 -16.85 -9.73 -0.07
N ASN A 103 -15.79 -8.92 -0.21
CA ASN A 103 -15.86 -7.58 -0.81
C ASN A 103 -16.21 -7.60 -2.31
N GLY A 104 -16.15 -8.76 -2.95
CA GLY A 104 -16.55 -8.96 -4.34
C GLY A 104 -15.43 -8.77 -5.36
N TYR A 105 -14.19 -8.48 -4.92
CA TYR A 105 -13.07 -8.17 -5.80
C TYR A 105 -11.87 -9.07 -5.53
N GLN A 106 -11.10 -9.34 -6.58
CA GLN A 106 -9.84 -10.04 -6.43
C GLN A 106 -8.79 -9.19 -5.69
N ILE A 107 -7.78 -9.88 -5.14
CA ILE A 107 -6.59 -9.22 -4.58
C ILE A 107 -5.88 -8.50 -5.75
N PRO A 108 -5.51 -7.21 -5.60
CA PRO A 108 -4.82 -6.46 -6.64
C PRO A 108 -3.55 -7.16 -7.13
N ASP A 109 -3.30 -7.03 -8.43
CA ASP A 109 -2.06 -7.48 -9.04
C ASP A 109 -1.04 -6.33 -9.05
N PHE A 110 0.22 -6.69 -8.84
CA PHE A 110 1.35 -5.78 -8.83
C PHE A 110 2.34 -6.24 -9.89
N PHE A 111 2.76 -5.32 -10.76
CA PHE A 111 3.72 -5.61 -11.81
C PHE A 111 4.65 -4.42 -12.03
N ILE A 112 5.84 -4.69 -12.55
CA ILE A 112 6.88 -3.69 -12.75
C ILE A 112 7.10 -3.53 -14.24
N GLU A 113 6.91 -2.30 -14.74
CA GLU A 113 7.21 -1.96 -16.14
C GLU A 113 8.07 -0.71 -16.18
N LYS A 114 9.30 -0.84 -16.71
CA LYS A 114 10.22 0.30 -16.95
C LYS A 114 10.42 1.18 -15.70
N GLY A 115 10.67 0.57 -14.55
CA GLY A 115 10.86 1.28 -13.27
C GLY A 115 9.60 1.91 -12.69
N ILE A 116 8.41 1.51 -13.17
CA ILE A 116 7.12 1.93 -12.61
C ILE A 116 6.46 0.72 -11.97
N LEU A 117 6.11 0.87 -10.69
CA LEU A 117 5.23 -0.08 -10.01
C LEU A 117 3.79 0.20 -10.40
N LYS A 118 3.16 -0.78 -11.04
CA LYS A 118 1.76 -0.74 -11.43
C LYS A 118 0.94 -1.60 -10.47
N MET A 119 -0.11 -1.02 -9.90
CA MET A 119 -1.11 -1.74 -9.10
C MET A 119 -2.41 -1.75 -9.88
N TRP A 120 -2.86 -2.92 -10.32
CA TRP A 120 -4.15 -3.10 -10.98
C TRP A 120 -5.16 -3.67 -9.99
N SER A 121 -6.36 -3.10 -9.95
CA SER A 121 -7.43 -3.51 -9.04
C SER A 121 -8.77 -3.52 -9.76
N GLU A 122 -9.58 -4.52 -9.46
CA GLU A 122 -10.99 -4.51 -9.82
C GLU A 122 -11.74 -3.46 -9.00
N ILE A 123 -12.71 -2.80 -9.64
CA ILE A 123 -13.64 -1.90 -9.00
C ILE A 123 -15.03 -2.13 -9.59
N LYS A 124 -16.06 -1.52 -8.99
CA LYS A 124 -17.42 -1.62 -9.52
C LYS A 124 -17.46 -1.16 -10.98
N GLY A 125 -17.90 -2.07 -11.86
CA GLY A 125 -18.08 -1.78 -13.27
C GLY A 125 -16.78 -1.73 -14.08
N GLY A 126 -15.64 -2.16 -13.53
CA GLY A 126 -14.40 -2.26 -14.30
C GLY A 126 -13.14 -2.38 -13.45
N ASN A 127 -12.11 -1.61 -13.77
CA ASN A 127 -10.81 -1.67 -13.12
C ASN A 127 -10.13 -0.30 -13.01
N ILE A 128 -9.14 -0.23 -12.13
CA ILE A 128 -8.28 0.93 -11.93
C ILE A 128 -6.83 0.47 -11.82
N THR A 129 -5.94 1.22 -12.44
CA THR A 129 -4.49 1.03 -12.40
C THR A 129 -3.84 2.29 -11.83
N TYR A 130 -2.97 2.08 -10.85
CA TYR A 130 -2.16 3.12 -10.24
C TYR A 130 -0.70 2.91 -10.61
N ASP A 131 -0.07 3.96 -11.14
CA ASP A 131 1.34 3.96 -11.50
C ASP A 131 2.14 4.72 -10.44
N PHE A 132 2.96 4.01 -9.68
CA PHE A 132 3.86 4.57 -8.67
C PHE A 132 5.29 4.58 -9.21
N LYS A 133 5.97 5.72 -9.07
CA LYS A 133 7.38 5.88 -9.42
C LYS A 133 8.22 6.11 -8.18
N TYR A 134 9.34 5.40 -8.08
CA TYR A 134 10.32 5.67 -7.03
C TYR A 134 11.08 6.97 -7.34
N ASN A 135 11.04 7.92 -6.40
CA ASN A 135 11.64 9.24 -6.51
C ASN A 135 11.93 9.79 -5.11
N ASN A 136 13.12 10.34 -4.89
CA ASN A 136 13.54 10.94 -3.61
C ASN A 136 13.16 10.08 -2.40
N ASP A 137 13.59 8.81 -2.42
CA ASP A 137 13.36 7.81 -1.37
C ASP A 137 11.89 7.46 -1.09
N ASN A 138 10.97 7.77 -2.00
CA ASN A 138 9.53 7.49 -1.85
C ASN A 138 8.93 6.95 -3.15
N PHE A 139 7.87 6.16 -3.04
CA PHE A 139 7.02 5.81 -4.19
C PHE A 139 5.86 6.79 -4.29
N GLU A 140 5.87 7.60 -5.35
CA GLU A 140 4.88 8.65 -5.60
C GLU A 140 3.91 8.21 -6.71
N LEU A 141 2.61 8.41 -6.50
CA LEU A 141 1.59 8.17 -7.53
C LEU A 141 1.70 9.22 -8.63
N ILE A 142 2.06 8.79 -9.84
CA ILE A 142 2.28 9.69 -10.98
C ILE A 142 1.14 9.66 -12.00
N ASN A 143 0.41 8.53 -12.09
CA ASN A 143 -0.65 8.34 -13.06
C ASN A 143 -1.72 7.37 -12.54
N VAL A 144 -2.97 7.63 -12.92
CA VAL A 144 -4.12 6.74 -12.67
C VAL A 144 -4.86 6.51 -13.98
N ILE A 145 -5.15 5.26 -14.27
CA ILE A 145 -5.98 4.84 -15.40
C ILE A 145 -7.15 4.06 -14.85
N LYS A 146 -8.37 4.50 -15.14
CA LYS A 146 -9.61 3.82 -14.72
C LYS A 146 -10.44 3.51 -15.95
N LEU A 147 -10.89 2.27 -16.08
CA LEU A 147 -11.83 1.86 -17.12
C LEU A 147 -13.08 1.33 -16.44
N THR A 148 -14.21 1.99 -16.67
CA THR A 148 -15.52 1.58 -16.15
C THR A 148 -16.55 1.48 -17.26
N ASN A 149 -17.65 0.76 -17.04
CA ASN A 149 -18.79 0.76 -17.93
C ASN A 149 -20.12 0.91 -17.18
N ASN A 150 -21.17 1.25 -17.92
CA ASN A 150 -22.53 1.40 -17.39
C ASN A 150 -23.39 0.12 -17.56
N ALA A 151 -22.78 -1.04 -17.82
CA ALA A 151 -23.52 -2.28 -18.02
C ALA A 151 -24.33 -2.65 -16.77
N THR A 152 -25.53 -3.18 -16.99
CA THR A 152 -26.39 -3.67 -15.91
C THR A 152 -26.22 -5.18 -15.79
N LYS A 153 -25.89 -5.69 -14.59
CA LYS A 153 -25.75 -7.14 -14.31
C LYS A 153 -24.66 -7.85 -15.13
N GLY A 154 -23.63 -7.13 -15.59
CA GLY A 154 -22.48 -7.72 -16.29
C GLY A 154 -22.70 -8.06 -17.76
N TYR A 155 -23.85 -7.69 -18.34
CA TYR A 155 -24.11 -7.87 -19.77
C TYR A 155 -23.63 -6.64 -20.56
N ILE A 156 -22.64 -6.85 -21.41
CA ILE A 156 -22.15 -5.83 -22.36
C ILE A 156 -22.94 -5.99 -23.66
N ASP A 157 -23.55 -4.92 -24.11
CA ASP A 157 -24.27 -4.82 -25.38
C ASP A 157 -23.73 -3.65 -26.23
N GLU A 158 -24.33 -3.45 -27.40
CA GLU A 158 -24.02 -2.35 -28.31
C GLU A 158 -24.34 -0.94 -27.77
N ASN A 159 -25.06 -0.83 -26.65
CA ASN A 159 -25.38 0.44 -26.01
C ASN A 159 -24.52 0.70 -24.77
N THR A 160 -23.66 -0.25 -24.41
CA THR A 160 -22.78 -0.15 -23.26
C THR A 160 -21.72 0.90 -23.53
N ILE A 161 -21.66 1.89 -22.63
CA ILE A 161 -20.69 2.98 -22.67
C ILE A 161 -19.55 2.62 -21.73
N PHE A 162 -18.34 2.60 -22.28
CA PHE A 162 -17.09 2.53 -21.54
C PHE A 162 -16.58 3.94 -21.31
N THR A 163 -16.21 4.24 -20.08
CA THR A 163 -15.55 5.47 -19.70
C THR A 163 -14.12 5.16 -19.29
N GLU A 164 -13.16 5.61 -20.09
CA GLU A 164 -11.74 5.61 -19.74
C GLU A 164 -11.38 6.95 -19.09
N THR A 165 -10.87 6.92 -17.87
CA THR A 165 -10.27 8.06 -17.19
C THR A 165 -8.76 7.90 -17.16
N LYS A 166 -8.04 8.87 -17.71
CA LYS A 166 -6.58 8.99 -17.63
C LYS A 166 -6.24 10.25 -16.84
N PHE A 167 -5.61 10.09 -15.69
CA PHE A 167 -5.20 11.19 -14.84
C PHE A 167 -3.69 11.16 -14.63
N ASN A 168 -3.00 12.11 -15.26
CA ASN A 168 -1.59 12.35 -15.07
C ASN A 168 -1.40 13.33 -13.90
N LEU A 169 -1.02 12.82 -12.72
CA LEU A 169 -0.88 13.62 -11.50
C LEU A 169 0.35 14.54 -11.55
N VAL A 170 1.34 14.23 -12.38
CA VAL A 170 2.53 15.10 -12.58
C VAL A 170 2.11 16.42 -13.22
N THR A 171 1.30 16.40 -14.26
CA THR A 171 0.81 17.61 -14.96
C THR A 171 -0.50 18.15 -14.39
N GLY A 172 -1.23 17.31 -13.66
CA GLY A 172 -2.59 17.56 -13.19
C GLY A 172 -3.65 17.42 -14.29
N ILE A 173 -3.33 16.86 -15.45
CA ILE A 173 -4.28 16.71 -16.55
C ILE A 173 -5.10 15.45 -16.34
N ARG A 174 -6.43 15.60 -16.27
CA ARG A 174 -7.40 14.50 -16.26
C ARG A 174 -8.23 14.53 -17.54
N THR A 175 -8.25 13.42 -18.25
CA THR A 175 -9.04 13.20 -19.46
C THR A 175 -10.00 12.05 -19.21
N GLU A 176 -11.26 12.22 -19.58
CA GLU A 176 -12.28 11.18 -19.58
C GLU A 176 -12.83 11.03 -20.99
N THR A 177 -12.81 9.80 -21.50
CA THR A 177 -13.29 9.46 -22.83
C THR A 177 -14.41 8.44 -22.70
N ASP A 178 -15.57 8.75 -23.27
CA ASP A 178 -16.68 7.81 -23.38
C ASP A 178 -16.69 7.19 -24.78
N GLU A 179 -16.79 5.86 -24.85
CA GLU A 179 -16.82 5.09 -26.08
C GLU A 179 -17.91 4.02 -26.00
N ILE A 180 -18.52 3.70 -27.15
CA ILE A 180 -19.43 2.55 -27.27
C ILE A 180 -18.62 1.33 -27.71
N SER A 181 -18.98 0.17 -27.18
CA SER A 181 -18.41 -1.11 -27.62
C SER A 181 -18.40 -1.24 -29.16
N GLY A 182 -17.23 -1.47 -29.75
CA GLY A 182 -17.08 -1.65 -31.20
C GLY A 182 -17.11 -0.36 -32.05
N SER A 183 -17.24 0.82 -31.44
CA SER A 183 -17.11 2.10 -32.16
C SER A 183 -15.65 2.55 -32.22
N ALA A 184 -15.17 2.92 -33.41
CA ALA A 184 -13.85 3.53 -33.59
C ALA A 184 -13.78 5.01 -33.18
N LYS A 185 -14.92 5.65 -32.90
CA LYS A 185 -15.01 7.06 -32.53
C LYS A 185 -15.50 7.21 -31.09
N ALA A 186 -14.78 8.05 -30.34
CA ALA A 186 -15.22 8.49 -29.02
C ALA A 186 -16.53 9.27 -29.12
N LEU A 187 -17.48 8.95 -28.23
CA LEU A 187 -18.72 9.69 -28.08
C LEU A 187 -18.47 11.08 -27.49
N LYS A 188 -17.63 11.14 -26.46
CA LYS A 188 -17.41 12.36 -25.69
C LYS A 188 -16.04 12.34 -25.02
N VAL A 189 -15.30 13.42 -25.19
CA VAL A 189 -14.02 13.64 -24.50
C VAL A 189 -14.17 14.83 -23.57
N ARG A 190 -13.81 14.66 -22.31
CA ARG A 190 -13.78 15.71 -21.29
C ARG A 190 -12.35 15.86 -20.79
N LYS A 191 -11.85 17.07 -20.72
CA LYS A 191 -10.51 17.36 -20.20
C LYS A 191 -10.59 18.46 -19.16
N LYS A 192 -9.96 18.23 -18.01
CA LYS A 192 -9.82 19.23 -16.93
C LYS A 192 -8.43 19.19 -16.33
N ARG A 193 -8.05 20.29 -15.67
CA ARG A 193 -6.81 20.37 -14.89
C ARG A 193 -7.15 20.35 -13.41
N VAL A 194 -6.64 19.34 -12.69
CA VAL A 194 -6.78 19.15 -11.25
C VAL A 194 -5.38 18.83 -10.70
N VAL A 195 -4.86 19.69 -9.83
CA VAL A 195 -3.50 19.56 -9.29
C VAL A 195 -3.57 18.97 -7.89
N ILE A 196 -2.83 17.88 -7.66
CA ILE A 196 -2.65 17.26 -6.35
C ILE A 196 -1.16 17.39 -5.98
N ARG A 197 -0.89 18.09 -4.87
CA ARG A 197 0.46 18.32 -4.34
C ARG A 197 0.44 18.28 -2.81
N PRO A 198 1.42 17.61 -2.15
CA PRO A 198 2.44 16.75 -2.76
C PRO A 198 1.82 15.53 -3.48
N LEU A 199 2.59 14.82 -4.31
CA LEU A 199 2.08 13.60 -4.92
C LEU A 199 1.77 12.56 -3.82
N PRO A 200 0.67 11.81 -3.94
CA PRO A 200 0.32 10.78 -2.97
C PRO A 200 1.44 9.75 -2.86
N LYS A 201 1.82 9.40 -1.64
CA LYS A 201 2.84 8.39 -1.37
C LYS A 201 2.18 7.05 -1.11
N ILE A 202 2.80 5.97 -1.59
CA ILE A 202 2.21 4.62 -1.45
C ILE A 202 2.02 4.20 0.02
N GLN A 203 2.86 4.67 0.95
CA GLN A 203 2.72 4.36 2.37
C GLN A 203 1.44 4.92 3.00
N ASP A 204 0.94 6.04 2.47
CA ASP A 204 -0.22 6.76 2.99
C ASP A 204 -1.48 6.49 2.17
N PHE A 205 -1.32 5.87 0.99
CA PHE A 205 -2.40 5.57 0.06
C PHE A 205 -3.35 4.51 0.63
N LYS A 206 -4.66 4.77 0.49
CA LYS A 206 -5.72 3.91 1.01
C LYS A 206 -6.55 3.35 -0.13
N PHE A 207 -7.11 2.15 0.06
CA PHE A 207 -8.04 1.55 -0.90
C PHE A 207 -9.29 2.43 -1.17
N SER A 208 -9.67 3.29 -0.22
CA SER A 208 -10.78 4.24 -0.37
C SER A 208 -10.43 5.44 -1.27
N ASP A 209 -9.14 5.69 -1.52
CA ASP A 209 -8.69 6.81 -2.36
C ASP A 209 -9.09 6.63 -3.83
N LYS A 210 -9.58 5.45 -4.23
CA LYS A 210 -10.18 5.20 -5.56
C LYS A 210 -11.27 6.21 -5.92
N GLU A 211 -11.97 6.77 -4.94
CA GLU A 211 -13.02 7.77 -5.15
C GLU A 211 -12.48 9.16 -5.52
N LEU A 212 -11.18 9.42 -5.28
CA LEU A 212 -10.53 10.69 -5.62
C LEU A 212 -10.14 10.79 -7.10
N TYR A 213 -10.09 9.66 -7.80
CA TYR A 213 -9.57 9.54 -9.17
C TYR A 213 -10.65 9.03 -10.12
#